data_AF-A0A6I3U9I6-F1
#
_entry.id   AF-A0A6I3U9I6-F1
#
_cell.length_a   1.000
_cell.length_b   1.000
_cell.length_c   1.000
_cell.angle_alpha   90.00
_cell.angle_beta   90.00
_cell.angle_gamma   90.00
#
_symmetry.space_group_name_H-M   'P 1'
#
loop_
_entity.id
_entity.type
_entity.pdbx_description
1 polymer ?
#
loop_
_entity_poly.entity_id
_entity_poly.type
_entity_poly.pdbx_seq_one_letter_code
_entity_poly.pdbx_strand_id
1 'polypeptide(L)' 'LWLKSQGFEVDFAPVDNKGFVDVEALEDLIRPDTTLVSIMAVNNEIGSVQPIEAISKLLADKPTISFHVDAVQALAK' A
#
# COMPACT_ATOMS: atom_id res chain seq x y z
N LEU A 1 0.24 -15.74 -7.24
CA LEU A 1 0.40 -14.33 -7.64
C LEU A 1 1.20 -14.27 -8.93
N TRP A 2 0.67 -13.67 -10.00
CA TRP A 2 1.37 -13.58 -11.30
C TRP A 2 2.75 -12.92 -11.16
N LEU A 3 2.87 -11.86 -10.36
CA LEU A 3 4.16 -11.18 -10.10
C LEU A 3 5.22 -12.11 -9.50
N LYS A 4 4.86 -12.99 -8.55
CA LYS A 4 5.79 -13.98 -7.99
C LYS A 4 6.30 -14.96 -9.06
N SER A 5 5.46 -15.34 -10.02
CA SER A 5 5.90 -16.20 -11.14
C SER A 5 6.79 -15.47 -12.15
N GLN A 6 6.80 -14.15 -12.14
CA GLN A 6 7.73 -13.31 -12.91
C GLN A 6 9.03 -12.99 -12.13
N GLY A 7 9.21 -13.56 -10.93
CA GLY A 7 10.42 -13.38 -10.12
C GLY A 7 10.39 -12.19 -9.15
N PHE A 8 9.24 -11.53 -8.97
CA PHE A 8 9.11 -10.47 -7.96
C PHE A 8 8.89 -11.07 -6.58
N GLU A 9 9.56 -10.49 -5.58
CA GLU A 9 9.15 -10.64 -4.19
C GLU A 9 7.93 -9.77 -3.91
N VAL A 10 6.93 -10.34 -3.23
CA VAL A 10 5.66 -9.66 -2.96
C VAL A 10 5.27 -9.92 -1.52
N ASP A 11 5.20 -8.83 -0.78
CA ASP A 11 4.71 -8.73 0.59
C ASP A 11 3.31 -8.09 0.58
N PHE A 12 2.51 -8.44 1.58
CA PHE A 12 1.16 -7.87 1.74
C PHE A 12 1.22 -6.80 2.82
N ALA A 13 0.73 -5.60 2.49
CA ALA A 13 0.68 -4.49 3.43
C ALA A 13 -0.13 -4.90 4.68
N PRO A 14 0.43 -4.77 5.89
CA PRO A 14 -0.26 -5.13 7.11
C PRO A 14 -1.44 -4.18 7.35
N VAL A 15 -2.51 -4.73 7.90
CA VAL A 15 -3.70 -3.97 8.27
C VAL A 15 -4.06 -4.24 9.72
N ASP A 16 -4.64 -3.25 10.38
CA ASP A 16 -5.18 -3.38 11.72
C ASP A 16 -6.52 -4.16 11.72
N ASN A 17 -7.07 -4.38 12.91
CA ASN A 17 -8.34 -5.08 13.10
C ASN A 17 -9.57 -4.33 12.56
N LYS A 18 -9.41 -3.09 12.09
CA LYS A 18 -10.44 -2.27 11.45
C LYS A 18 -10.23 -2.16 9.93
N GLY A 19 -9.21 -2.82 9.40
CA GLY A 19 -8.89 -2.82 7.96
C GLY A 19 -8.23 -1.54 7.48
N PHE A 20 -7.56 -0.79 8.35
CA PHE A 20 -6.65 0.29 7.94
C PHE A 20 -5.24 -0.24 7.82
N VAL A 21 -4.50 0.22 6.82
CA VAL A 21 -3.07 -0.06 6.68
C VAL A 21 -2.34 0.45 7.91
N ASP A 22 -1.57 -0.43 8.54
CA ASP A 22 -0.66 -0.07 9.61
C ASP A 22 0.59 0.55 8.97
N VAL A 23 0.75 1.86 9.12
CA VAL A 23 1.82 2.62 8.46
C VAL A 23 3.19 2.30 9.06
N GLU A 24 3.26 2.02 10.35
CA GLU A 24 4.52 1.67 11.03
C GLU A 24 4.95 0.27 10.58
N ALA A 25 4.04 -0.70 10.60
CA ALA A 25 4.35 -2.05 10.13
C ALA A 25 4.60 -2.10 8.61
N LEU A 26 4.03 -1.17 7.83
CA LEU A 26 4.37 -1.00 6.41
C LEU A 26 5.80 -0.50 6.22
N GLU A 27 6.26 0.43 7.06
CA GLU A 27 7.64 0.94 7.01
C GLU A 27 8.66 -0.19 7.19
N ASP A 28 8.40 -1.12 8.11
CA ASP A 28 9.25 -2.28 8.36
C ASP A 28 9.36 -3.26 7.17
N LEU A 29 8.39 -3.25 6.25
CA LEU A 29 8.43 -4.04 5.01
C LEU A 29 9.21 -3.37 3.88
N ILE A 30 9.51 -2.08 3.99
CA ILE A 30 10.23 -1.35 2.95
C ILE A 30 11.71 -1.78 2.96
N ARG A 31 12.18 -2.22 1.80
CA ARG A 31 13.56 -2.65 1.56
C ARG A 31 14.25 -1.73 0.55
N PRO A 32 15.59 -1.74 0.48
CA PRO A 32 16.33 -0.98 -0.52
C PRO A 32 15.96 -1.31 -1.98
N ASP A 33 15.41 -2.49 -2.23
CA ASP A 33 14.98 -2.98 -3.54
C ASP A 33 13.45 -2.94 -3.74
N THR A 34 12.69 -2.36 -2.79
CA THR A 34 11.27 -2.11 -2.99
C THR A 34 11.07 -1.15 -4.17
N THR A 35 10.26 -1.55 -5.15
CA THR A 35 10.01 -0.77 -6.38
C THR A 35 8.61 -0.16 -6.45
N LEU A 36 7.63 -0.79 -5.79
CA LEU A 36 6.22 -0.42 -5.86
C LEU A 36 5.54 -0.64 -4.52
N VAL A 37 4.82 0.38 -4.04
CA VAL A 37 3.79 0.25 -3.01
C VAL A 37 2.45 0.50 -3.67
N SER A 38 1.52 -0.45 -3.55
CA SER A 38 0.18 -0.37 -4.16
C SER A 38 -0.90 -0.55 -3.10
N ILE A 39 -1.71 0.47 -2.87
CA ILE A 39 -2.74 0.49 -1.82
C ILE A 39 -4.09 0.86 -2.44
N MET A 40 -5.15 0.16 -2.06
CA MET A 40 -6.52 0.57 -2.38
C MET A 40 -6.92 1.80 -1.56
N ALA A 41 -7.48 2.84 -2.17
CA ALA A 41 -7.89 4.06 -1.47
C ALA A 41 -9.01 3.79 -0.46
N VAL A 42 -9.94 2.90 -0.82
CA VAL A 42 -11.06 2.47 0.01
C VAL A 42 -11.08 0.94 0.00
N ASN A 43 -11.08 0.33 1.18
CA ASN A 43 -11.24 -1.11 1.29
C ASN A 43 -12.64 -1.53 0.84
N ASN A 44 -12.72 -2.49 -0.07
CA ASN A 44 -13.96 -2.92 -0.69
C ASN A 44 -14.84 -3.84 0.18
N GLU A 45 -14.31 -4.35 1.30
CA GLU A 45 -15.04 -5.21 2.25
C GLU A 45 -15.57 -4.39 3.43
N ILE A 46 -14.72 -3.55 4.04
CA ILE A 46 -15.04 -2.78 5.25
C ILE A 46 -15.44 -1.34 4.92
N GLY A 47 -15.02 -0.80 3.77
CA GLY A 47 -15.28 0.58 3.38
C GLY A 47 -14.37 1.61 4.05
N SER A 48 -13.29 1.17 4.70
CA SER A 48 -12.29 2.02 5.36
C SER A 48 -11.51 2.83 4.33
N VAL A 49 -11.38 4.14 4.57
CA VAL A 49 -10.53 5.04 3.76
C VAL A 49 -9.09 4.90 4.27
N GLN A 50 -8.18 4.47 3.41
CA GLN A 50 -6.80 4.21 3.83
C GLN A 50 -6.03 5.52 4.14
N PRO A 51 -5.01 5.48 5.01
CA PRO A 51 -4.23 6.66 5.41
C PRO A 51 -3.23 7.08 4.31
N ILE A 52 -3.71 7.38 3.10
CA ILE A 52 -2.90 7.67 1.91
C ILE A 52 -1.91 8.81 2.14
N GLU A 53 -2.30 9.87 2.86
CA GLU A 53 -1.39 11.00 3.14
C GLU A 53 -0.20 10.57 4.01
N ALA A 54 -0.44 9.72 5.02
CA ALA A 54 0.62 9.23 5.89
C ALA A 54 1.58 8.31 5.12
N ILE A 55 1.04 7.44 4.26
CA ILE A 55 1.85 6.57 3.39
C ILE A 55 2.66 7.40 2.39
N SER A 56 2.07 8.42 1.78
CA SER A 56 2.79 9.36 0.90
C SER A 56 3.95 10.05 1.62
N LYS A 57 3.77 10.46 2.87
CA LYS A 57 4.84 11.08 3.68
C LYS A 57 5.95 10.07 4.00
N LEU A 58 5.59 8.84 4.36
CA LEU A 58 6.55 7.75 4.58
C LEU A 58 7.43 7.47 3.36
N LEU A 59 6.89 7.63 2.15
CA LEU A 59 7.59 7.37 0.88
C LEU A 59 8.28 8.60 0.29
N ALA A 60 8.10 9.79 0.87
CA ALA A 60 8.53 11.06 0.28
C ALA A 60 10.06 11.15 0.08
N ASP A 61 10.85 10.49 0.92
CA ASP A 61 12.31 10.43 0.86
C ASP A 61 12.84 9.19 0.12
N LYS A 62 11.96 8.41 -0.53
CA LYS A 62 12.29 7.14 -1.19
C LYS A 62 11.96 7.22 -2.70
N PRO A 63 12.74 7.97 -3.49
CA PRO A 63 12.40 8.33 -4.87
C PRO A 63 12.39 7.13 -5.84
N THR A 64 12.94 5.98 -5.44
CA THR A 64 12.94 4.74 -6.22
C THR A 64 11.63 3.96 -6.10
N ILE A 65 10.78 4.29 -5.12
CA ILE A 65 9.51 3.60 -4.86
C ILE A 65 8.40 4.34 -5.60
N SER A 66 7.72 3.65 -6.52
CA SER A 66 6.48 4.15 -7.09
C SER A 66 5.33 3.93 -6.11
N PHE A 67 4.50 4.95 -5.89
CA PHE A 67 3.28 4.82 -5.10
C PHE A 67 2.04 4.80 -5.99
N HIS A 68 1.35 3.67 -6.00
CA HIS A 68 0.10 3.46 -6.73
C HIS A 68 -1.08 3.42 -5.76
N VAL A 69 -2.15 4.15 -6.11
CA VAL A 69 -3.40 4.15 -5.36
C VAL A 69 -4.54 3.70 -6.26
N ASP A 70 -5.16 2.56 -5.93
CA ASP A 70 -6.38 2.12 -6.59
C ASP A 70 -7.58 2.85 -5.98
N ALA A 71 -8.09 3.84 -6.70
CA ALA A 71 -9.19 4.69 -6.28
C ALA A 71 -10.56 4.29 -6.87
N VAL A 72 -10.71 3.08 -7.42
CA VAL A 72 -11.95 2.65 -8.09
C VAL A 72 -13.19 2.83 -7.20
N GLN A 73 -13.09 2.49 -5.91
CA GLN A 73 -14.21 2.66 -4.97
C GLN A 73 -14.36 4.07 -4.38
N ALA A 74 -13.36 4.94 -4.55
CA ALA A 74 -13.46 6.33 -4.11
C ALA A 74 -14.33 7.19 -5.06
N LEU A 75 -14.46 6.80 -6.33
CA LEU A 75 -15.23 7.53 -7.33
C LEU A 75 -16.77 7.42 -7.15
N ALA A 76 -17.25 6.50 -6.32
CA ALA A 76 -18.67 6.23 -6.12
C ALA A 76 -19.19 6.60 -4.73
N LYS A 77 -18.38 7.28 -3.91
CA LYS A 77 -18.70 7.68 -2.53
C LYS A 77 -18.64 9.19 -2.35
#